data_AF-A0AA39SAV6-F1
#
_entry.id   AF-A0AA39SAV6-F1
#
_cell.length_a   1.000
_cell.length_b   1.000
_cell.length_c   1.000
_cell.angle_alpha   90.00
_cell.angle_beta   90.00
_cell.angle_gamma   90.00
#
_symmetry.space_group_name_H-M   'P 1'
#
loop_
_entity.id
_entity.type
_entity.pdbx_description
1 polymer ?
#
loop_
_entity_poly.entity_id
_entity_poly.type
_entity_poly.pdbx_seq_one_letter_code
_entity_poly.pdbx_strand_id
1 'polypeptide(L)'
;MASNFHTFRLWEVPSQHSQCDKDVIAPYKHVIKPYVNDTSDFDTRPTLLYFQGAIYRKDGGFARQELFYLLKDEKDVHFTFGSVQRNGINKATQGMHASKFCLNIAGDTPSSNRLFDAIVSHCVPVIISDEIELPYEDVLDYSEFCIFVRTSDAVKEHFLINLIRSIKKDEWSRMRERLKEVEDFFKFQYPSKEGDAVQMIWQAVARKVPAMRLRIHKSKRFSHTVTKKEHELKSIPSRRHRVIFGEKLNSTFFGARQI
;
A
#
# COMPACT_ATOMS: atom_id res chain seq x y z
N MET A 1 28.65 10.50 -6.32
CA MET A 1 28.68 10.12 -4.89
C MET A 1 27.44 9.31 -4.60
N ALA A 2 27.56 7.99 -4.57
CA ALA A 2 26.48 7.06 -4.28
C ALA A 2 26.53 6.71 -2.79
N SER A 3 25.46 6.98 -2.06
CA SER A 3 25.31 6.58 -0.65
C SER A 3 24.76 5.15 -0.59
N ASN A 4 25.62 4.24 -0.12
CA ASN A 4 25.29 2.86 0.19
C ASN A 4 24.37 2.80 1.41
N PHE A 5 23.15 2.30 1.24
CA PHE A 5 22.32 1.85 2.37
C PHE A 5 22.68 0.39 2.68
N HIS A 6 23.35 0.18 3.82
CA HIS A 6 23.56 -1.16 4.38
C HIS A 6 22.24 -1.70 4.91
N THR A 7 21.72 -2.72 4.24
CA THR A 7 20.63 -3.57 4.74
C THR A 7 21.22 -4.54 5.75
N PHE A 8 20.85 -4.42 7.02
CA PHE A 8 21.15 -5.43 8.03
C PHE A 8 20.33 -6.70 7.75
N ARG A 9 20.99 -7.77 7.28
CA ARG A 9 20.42 -9.13 7.26
C ARG A 9 20.45 -9.69 8.68
N LEU A 10 19.29 -9.87 9.29
CA LEU A 10 19.13 -10.75 10.45
C LEU A 10 18.49 -12.06 9.96
N TRP A 11 19.27 -13.13 10.09
CA TRP A 11 18.96 -14.57 10.08
C TRP A 11 17.65 -15.08 9.45
N GLU A 12 17.81 -15.98 8.47
CA GLU A 12 16.77 -16.80 7.85
C GLU A 12 16.11 -17.76 8.87
N VAL A 13 14.79 -17.67 9.00
CA VAL A 13 13.93 -18.64 9.69
C VAL A 13 13.26 -19.52 8.63
N PRO A 14 13.16 -20.86 8.80
CA PRO A 14 12.66 -21.75 7.76
C PRO A 14 11.21 -21.46 7.39
N SER A 15 10.95 -21.45 6.09
CA SER A 15 9.66 -21.24 5.45
C SER A 15 8.72 -22.44 5.65
N GLN A 16 7.91 -22.41 6.70
CA GLN A 16 6.59 -23.06 6.75
C GLN A 16 5.80 -22.50 7.96
N HIS A 17 4.79 -21.67 7.68
CA HIS A 17 3.84 -21.08 8.65
C HIS A 17 4.39 -19.98 9.57
N SER A 18 4.86 -18.88 8.98
CA SER A 18 4.86 -17.58 9.65
C SER A 18 4.26 -16.55 8.71
N GLN A 19 2.93 -16.50 8.66
CA GLN A 19 2.26 -15.21 8.50
C GLN A 19 2.74 -14.38 9.70
N CYS A 20 3.80 -13.60 9.51
CA CYS A 20 4.05 -12.49 10.43
C CYS A 20 2.84 -11.58 10.25
N ASP A 21 1.85 -11.73 11.13
CA ASP A 21 0.88 -10.66 11.39
C ASP A 21 1.70 -9.38 11.49
N LYS A 22 1.44 -8.39 10.63
CA LYS A 22 2.19 -7.14 10.73
C LYS A 22 1.87 -6.53 12.09
N ASP A 23 2.86 -6.51 12.97
CA ASP A 23 2.63 -6.05 14.33
C ASP A 23 2.26 -4.57 14.34
N VAL A 24 2.81 -3.69 13.50
CA VAL A 24 2.32 -2.30 13.38
C VAL A 24 2.43 -1.86 11.93
N ILE A 25 1.36 -1.24 11.41
CA ILE A 25 1.33 -0.64 10.08
C ILE A 25 1.58 0.86 10.26
N ALA A 26 2.70 1.34 9.73
CA ALA A 26 3.03 2.76 9.74
C ALA A 26 2.52 3.44 8.45
N PRO A 27 2.03 4.68 8.53
CA PRO A 27 1.63 5.42 7.35
C PRO A 27 2.84 5.83 6.50
N TYR A 28 2.62 6.00 5.20
CA TYR A 28 3.63 6.59 4.32
C TYR A 28 3.62 8.12 4.47
N LYS A 29 4.77 8.75 4.20
CA LYS A 29 4.84 10.19 4.07
C LYS A 29 4.15 10.63 2.77
N HIS A 30 3.19 11.56 2.88
CA HIS A 30 2.57 12.19 1.72
C HIS A 30 3.63 12.97 0.92
N VAL A 31 3.46 12.99 -0.40
CA VAL A 31 4.39 13.59 -1.36
C VAL A 31 3.85 14.94 -1.86
N ILE A 32 2.53 15.08 -1.92
CA ILE A 32 1.89 16.33 -2.36
C ILE A 32 1.75 17.34 -1.23
N LYS A 33 1.52 18.61 -1.58
CA LYS A 33 1.34 19.66 -0.58
C LYS A 33 -0.02 19.51 0.11
N PRO A 34 -0.09 19.54 1.46
CA PRO A 34 -1.35 19.58 2.17
C PRO A 34 -2.21 20.76 1.74
N TYR A 35 -3.53 20.58 1.72
CA TYR A 35 -4.49 21.63 1.38
C TYR A 35 -4.77 22.50 2.61
N VAL A 36 -3.93 23.51 2.80
CA VAL A 36 -4.04 24.46 3.91
C VAL A 36 -5.26 25.38 3.73
N ASN A 37 -6.05 25.56 4.80
CA ASN A 37 -7.22 26.44 4.85
C ASN A 37 -8.26 26.16 3.76
N ASP A 38 -8.54 24.88 3.52
CA ASP A 38 -9.48 24.46 2.50
C ASP A 38 -10.94 24.86 2.83
N THR A 39 -11.39 25.94 2.20
CA THR A 39 -12.77 26.46 2.26
C THR A 39 -13.66 25.93 1.14
N SER A 40 -13.19 24.97 0.35
CA SER A 40 -13.98 24.38 -0.74
C SER A 40 -15.25 23.72 -0.21
N ASP A 41 -16.26 23.62 -1.05
CA ASP A 41 -17.43 22.77 -0.85
C ASP A 41 -17.53 21.73 -1.98
N PHE A 42 -18.66 21.02 -2.04
CA PHE A 42 -18.88 20.01 -3.06
C PHE A 42 -18.89 20.63 -4.47
N ASP A 43 -19.51 21.78 -4.67
CA ASP A 43 -19.70 22.37 -6.00
C ASP A 43 -18.47 23.13 -6.49
N THR A 44 -17.62 23.64 -5.59
CA THR A 44 -16.36 24.32 -5.97
C THR A 44 -15.28 23.36 -6.46
N ARG A 45 -15.42 22.04 -6.24
CA ARG A 45 -14.49 21.01 -6.73
C ARG A 45 -14.99 20.43 -8.06
N PRO A 46 -14.45 20.87 -9.22
CA PRO A 46 -15.02 20.54 -10.53
C PRO A 46 -14.82 19.08 -10.92
N THR A 47 -13.74 18.45 -10.47
CA THR A 47 -13.45 17.05 -10.82
C THR A 47 -14.19 16.12 -9.87
N LEU A 48 -14.98 15.20 -10.42
CA LEU A 48 -15.67 14.19 -9.63
C LEU A 48 -14.68 13.16 -9.09
N LEU A 49 -13.93 12.51 -9.96
CA LEU A 49 -13.08 11.38 -9.61
C LEU A 49 -11.68 11.54 -10.21
N TYR A 50 -10.65 11.37 -9.39
CA TYR A 50 -9.27 11.61 -9.79
C TYR A 50 -8.36 10.41 -9.56
N PHE A 51 -7.56 10.10 -10.59
CA PHE A 51 -6.44 9.18 -10.55
C PHE A 51 -5.31 9.70 -11.44
N GLN A 52 -4.10 9.71 -10.88
CA GLN A 52 -2.87 9.89 -11.65
C GLN A 52 -1.81 8.93 -11.12
N GLY A 53 -1.25 8.09 -12.00
CA GLY A 53 -0.27 7.08 -11.58
C GLY A 53 0.12 6.09 -12.67
N ALA A 54 0.98 5.13 -12.33
CA ALA A 54 1.33 4.05 -13.24
C ALA A 54 0.14 3.09 -13.41
N ILE A 55 -0.39 3.01 -14.64
CA ILE A 55 -1.56 2.18 -15.01
C ILE A 55 -1.11 0.76 -15.37
N TYR A 56 -0.13 0.62 -16.28
CA TYR A 56 0.41 -0.68 -16.65
C TYR A 56 1.47 -1.16 -15.66
N ARG A 57 1.24 -2.29 -15.00
CA ARG A 57 2.20 -3.02 -14.15
C ARG A 57 2.06 -4.52 -14.33
N LYS A 58 3.16 -5.27 -14.13
CA LYS A 58 3.23 -6.70 -14.45
C LYS A 58 2.40 -7.60 -13.52
N ASP A 59 2.41 -7.33 -12.21
CA ASP A 59 1.94 -8.29 -11.21
C ASP A 59 0.73 -7.81 -10.35
N GLY A 60 0.29 -6.56 -10.51
CA GLY A 60 -0.89 -6.00 -9.81
C GLY A 60 -1.65 -4.94 -10.61
N GLY A 61 -1.50 -4.95 -11.94
CA GLY A 61 -1.98 -3.88 -12.83
C GLY A 61 -3.36 -4.11 -13.47
N PHE A 62 -3.93 -5.31 -13.38
CA PHE A 62 -5.16 -5.66 -14.11
C PHE A 62 -6.31 -4.69 -13.78
N ALA A 63 -6.60 -4.49 -12.49
CA ALA A 63 -7.65 -3.58 -12.07
C ALA A 63 -7.43 -2.13 -12.55
N ARG A 64 -6.18 -1.63 -12.55
CA ARG A 64 -5.87 -0.27 -13.02
C ARG A 64 -6.10 -0.14 -14.53
N GLN A 65 -5.76 -1.17 -15.29
CA GLN A 65 -5.95 -1.18 -16.74
C GLN A 65 -7.44 -1.23 -17.09
N GLU A 66 -8.20 -2.14 -16.49
CA GLU A 66 -9.65 -2.25 -16.71
C GLU A 66 -10.35 -0.93 -16.32
N LEU A 67 -10.06 -0.40 -15.13
CA LEU A 67 -10.63 0.87 -14.66
C LEU A 67 -10.24 2.05 -15.56
N PHE A 68 -9.05 2.05 -16.14
CA PHE A 68 -8.67 3.09 -17.10
C PHE A 68 -9.58 3.06 -18.32
N TYR A 69 -9.85 1.90 -18.93
CA TYR A 69 -10.72 1.81 -20.09
C TYR A 69 -12.18 2.14 -19.78
N LEU A 70 -12.65 1.78 -18.58
CA LEU A 70 -14.01 2.09 -18.13
C LEU A 70 -14.22 3.58 -17.82
N LEU A 71 -13.17 4.31 -17.40
CA LEU A 71 -13.30 5.66 -16.86
C LEU A 71 -12.65 6.77 -17.68
N LYS A 72 -11.78 6.46 -18.64
CA LYS A 72 -10.99 7.48 -19.38
C LYS A 72 -11.82 8.51 -20.13
N ASP A 73 -13.02 8.12 -20.58
CA ASP A 73 -13.93 8.99 -21.35
C ASP A 73 -15.13 9.44 -20.51
N GLU A 74 -15.17 9.11 -19.21
CA GLU A 74 -16.24 9.53 -18.33
C GLU A 74 -16.17 11.02 -18.00
N LYS A 75 -17.32 11.68 -18.06
CA LYS A 75 -17.42 13.11 -17.75
C LYS A 75 -17.04 13.37 -16.29
N ASP A 76 -16.26 14.44 -16.10
CA ASP A 76 -15.77 14.92 -14.80
C ASP A 76 -14.81 13.94 -14.10
N VAL A 77 -14.28 12.96 -14.84
CA VAL A 77 -13.27 12.00 -14.35
C VAL A 77 -11.91 12.33 -14.95
N HIS A 78 -10.90 12.40 -14.10
CA HIS A 78 -9.50 12.53 -14.51
C HIS A 78 -8.78 11.22 -14.20
N PHE A 79 -8.50 10.42 -15.24
CA PHE A 79 -7.75 9.18 -15.10
C PHE A 79 -6.57 9.17 -16.07
N THR A 80 -5.36 9.45 -15.57
CA THR A 80 -4.19 9.61 -16.43
C THR A 80 -2.94 8.89 -15.92
N PHE A 81 -1.99 8.70 -16.84
CA PHE A 81 -0.67 8.20 -16.51
C PHE A 81 0.09 9.24 -15.69
N GLY A 82 0.73 8.78 -14.60
CA GLY A 82 1.63 9.63 -13.82
C GLY A 82 2.90 9.98 -14.60
N SER A 83 3.33 11.24 -14.53
CA SER A 83 4.63 11.66 -15.06
C SER A 83 5.67 11.80 -13.93
N VAL A 84 6.89 11.31 -14.16
CA VAL A 84 8.02 11.38 -13.21
C VAL A 84 8.72 12.75 -13.26
N GLN A 85 8.28 13.65 -14.15
CA GLN A 85 8.84 14.98 -14.30
C GLN A 85 8.52 15.86 -13.07
N ARG A 86 9.35 16.86 -12.77
CA ARG A 86 9.17 17.77 -11.61
C ARG A 86 7.78 18.42 -11.54
N ASN A 87 7.10 18.60 -12.67
CA ASN A 87 5.74 19.15 -12.72
C ASN A 87 4.64 18.13 -12.35
N GLY A 88 4.94 16.83 -12.31
CA GLY A 88 3.99 15.77 -11.99
C GLY A 88 3.40 15.89 -10.60
N ILE A 89 4.23 16.23 -9.59
CA ILE A 89 3.79 16.41 -8.20
C ILE A 89 2.88 17.65 -8.07
N ASN A 90 3.27 18.77 -8.69
CA ASN A 90 2.45 19.98 -8.64
C ASN A 90 1.10 19.78 -9.36
N LYS A 91 1.09 19.11 -10.51
CA LYS A 91 -0.14 18.75 -11.23
C LYS A 91 -1.01 17.80 -10.40
N ALA A 92 -0.42 16.81 -9.74
CA ALA A 92 -1.13 15.91 -8.86
C ALA A 92 -1.73 16.65 -7.66
N THR A 93 -0.97 17.56 -7.05
CA THR A 93 -1.44 18.42 -5.95
C THR A 93 -2.66 19.22 -6.40
N GLN A 94 -2.58 19.96 -7.51
CA GLN A 94 -3.68 20.76 -8.04
C GLN A 94 -4.89 19.90 -8.42
N GLY A 95 -4.66 18.77 -9.07
CA GLY A 95 -5.70 17.82 -9.45
C GLY A 95 -6.45 17.29 -8.24
N MET A 96 -5.74 16.82 -7.21
CA MET A 96 -6.34 16.27 -6.00
C MET A 96 -7.07 17.36 -5.18
N HIS A 97 -6.54 18.58 -5.10
CA HIS A 97 -7.21 19.72 -4.46
C HIS A 97 -8.53 20.11 -5.17
N ALA A 98 -8.58 19.96 -6.50
CA ALA A 98 -9.78 20.25 -7.30
C ALA A 98 -10.78 19.09 -7.37
N SER A 99 -10.51 17.95 -6.73
CA SER A 99 -11.28 16.71 -6.90
C SER A 99 -12.09 16.32 -5.67
N LYS A 100 -13.31 15.82 -5.88
CA LYS A 100 -14.18 15.34 -4.80
C LYS A 100 -13.70 14.01 -4.26
N PHE A 101 -13.37 13.07 -5.15
CA PHE A 101 -12.95 11.72 -4.83
C PHE A 101 -11.62 11.38 -5.48
N CYS A 102 -10.78 10.63 -4.76
CA CYS A 102 -9.46 10.20 -5.23
C CYS A 102 -9.35 8.68 -5.21
N LEU A 103 -9.14 8.07 -6.38
CA LEU A 103 -9.01 6.63 -6.51
C LEU A 103 -7.69 6.14 -5.90
N ASN A 104 -7.78 5.24 -4.93
CA ASN A 104 -6.67 4.49 -4.38
C ASN A 104 -6.77 3.02 -4.81
N ILE A 105 -6.28 2.74 -6.02
CA ILE A 105 -6.28 1.39 -6.59
C ILE A 105 -5.00 0.68 -6.14
N ALA A 106 -5.14 -0.54 -5.60
CA ALA A 106 -4.02 -1.42 -5.29
C ALA A 106 -3.08 -1.58 -6.50
N GLY A 107 -1.80 -1.87 -6.23
CA GLY A 107 -0.81 -2.19 -7.25
C GLY A 107 -0.02 -3.41 -6.82
N ASP A 108 1.28 -3.42 -7.06
CA ASP A 108 2.18 -4.50 -6.59
C ASP A 108 2.26 -4.59 -5.05
N THR A 109 1.82 -3.53 -4.35
CA THR A 109 1.65 -3.51 -2.89
C THR A 109 0.19 -3.16 -2.55
N PRO A 110 -0.39 -3.75 -1.49
CA PRO A 110 -1.78 -3.46 -1.09
C PRO A 110 -2.03 -2.00 -0.70
N SER A 111 -1.00 -1.32 -0.18
CA SER A 111 -1.03 0.10 0.21
C SER A 111 -0.16 0.97 -0.68
N SER A 112 -0.47 2.26 -0.78
CA SER A 112 0.35 3.25 -1.50
C SER A 112 0.31 4.63 -0.83
N ASN A 113 1.28 5.50 -1.16
CA ASN A 113 1.31 6.90 -0.70
C ASN A 113 0.02 7.67 -1.06
N ARG A 114 -0.69 7.24 -2.12
CA ARG A 114 -1.85 7.94 -2.68
C ARG A 114 -2.99 8.11 -1.68
N LEU A 115 -3.16 7.14 -0.77
CA LEU A 115 -4.13 7.27 0.32
C LEU A 115 -3.82 8.52 1.18
N PHE A 116 -2.56 8.66 1.60
CA PHE A 116 -2.13 9.76 2.45
C PHE A 116 -2.11 11.09 1.70
N ASP A 117 -1.76 11.08 0.41
CA ASP A 117 -1.91 12.25 -0.47
C ASP A 117 -3.39 12.70 -0.55
N ALA A 118 -4.33 11.77 -0.69
CA ALA A 118 -5.76 12.06 -0.75
C ALA A 118 -6.27 12.66 0.57
N ILE A 119 -5.84 12.10 1.70
CA ILE A 119 -6.18 12.58 3.04
C ILE A 119 -5.74 14.04 3.22
N VAL A 120 -4.46 14.37 2.99
CA VAL A 120 -3.96 15.74 3.15
C VAL A 120 -4.47 16.71 2.08
N SER A 121 -5.15 16.22 1.05
CA SER A 121 -5.84 17.04 0.04
C SER A 121 -7.31 17.26 0.34
N HIS A 122 -7.82 16.65 1.41
CA HIS A 122 -9.24 16.53 1.72
C HIS A 122 -10.06 15.99 0.52
N CYS A 123 -9.45 15.09 -0.25
CA CYS A 123 -10.07 14.41 -1.37
C CYS A 123 -10.52 13.02 -0.90
N VAL A 124 -11.81 12.73 -0.89
CA VAL A 124 -12.37 11.50 -0.29
C VAL A 124 -11.77 10.26 -0.97
N PRO A 125 -11.01 9.42 -0.25
CA PRO A 125 -10.38 8.26 -0.85
C PRO A 125 -11.40 7.20 -1.24
N VAL A 126 -11.30 6.71 -2.48
CA VAL A 126 -12.06 5.56 -2.98
C VAL A 126 -11.07 4.40 -3.11
N ILE A 127 -11.06 3.53 -2.12
CA ILE A 127 -10.11 2.44 -1.96
C ILE A 127 -10.63 1.21 -2.71
N ILE A 128 -9.87 0.79 -3.72
CA ILE A 128 -10.16 -0.41 -4.52
C ILE A 128 -9.06 -1.43 -4.22
N SER A 129 -9.35 -2.30 -3.25
CA SER A 129 -8.44 -3.35 -2.77
C SER A 129 -9.21 -4.34 -1.90
N ASP A 130 -8.87 -5.62 -2.01
CA ASP A 130 -9.40 -6.69 -1.15
C ASP A 130 -8.45 -7.06 0.01
N GLU A 131 -7.22 -6.52 -0.01
CA GLU A 131 -6.14 -6.92 0.91
C GLU A 131 -5.44 -5.72 1.57
N ILE A 132 -6.01 -4.52 1.45
CA ILE A 132 -5.39 -3.33 2.06
C ILE A 132 -5.43 -3.45 3.59
N GLU A 133 -4.28 -3.20 4.20
CA GLU A 133 -4.18 -3.01 5.65
C GLU A 133 -3.90 -1.53 5.91
N LEU A 134 -4.58 -0.92 6.87
CA LEU A 134 -4.51 0.51 7.11
C LEU A 134 -3.83 0.81 8.46
N PRO A 135 -3.08 1.92 8.54
CA PRO A 135 -2.51 2.36 9.81
C PRO A 135 -3.62 2.82 10.77
N TYR A 136 -3.49 2.45 12.04
CA TYR A 136 -4.36 2.93 13.13
C TYR A 136 -5.84 2.53 13.03
N GLU A 137 -6.19 1.43 12.35
CA GLU A 137 -7.58 0.91 12.31
C GLU A 137 -8.16 0.57 13.69
N ASP A 138 -7.32 0.43 14.71
CA ASP A 138 -7.75 0.26 16.09
C ASP A 138 -8.22 1.56 16.77
N VAL A 139 -8.04 2.70 16.11
CA VAL A 139 -8.40 4.05 16.59
C VAL A 139 -9.28 4.80 15.59
N LEU A 140 -9.04 4.60 14.28
CA LEU A 140 -9.72 5.31 13.21
C LEU A 140 -10.67 4.37 12.46
N ASP A 141 -11.94 4.75 12.41
CA ASP A 141 -12.89 4.11 11.50
C ASP A 141 -12.78 4.77 10.12
N TYR A 142 -12.07 4.12 9.21
CA TYR A 142 -11.90 4.60 7.84
C TYR A 142 -13.22 4.68 7.06
N SER A 143 -14.28 3.96 7.46
CA SER A 143 -15.59 4.06 6.80
C SER A 143 -16.26 5.42 6.99
N GLU A 144 -15.80 6.22 7.96
CA GLU A 144 -16.28 7.59 8.18
C GLU A 144 -15.75 8.59 7.15
N PHE A 145 -14.66 8.26 6.44
CA PHE A 145 -13.99 9.20 5.51
C PHE A 145 -13.44 8.58 4.22
N CYS A 146 -13.57 7.27 4.03
CA CYS A 146 -13.20 6.53 2.83
C CYS A 146 -14.36 5.69 2.31
N ILE A 147 -14.35 5.42 1.00
CA ILE A 147 -15.25 4.49 0.34
C ILE A 147 -14.46 3.25 -0.03
N PHE A 148 -14.91 2.08 0.43
CA PHE A 148 -14.29 0.80 0.11
C PHE A 148 -15.07 0.08 -0.98
N VAL A 149 -14.35 -0.38 -2.01
CA VAL A 149 -14.93 -1.13 -3.12
C VAL A 149 -14.07 -2.36 -3.39
N ARG A 150 -14.70 -3.54 -3.44
CA ARG A 150 -14.01 -4.77 -3.85
C ARG A 150 -13.52 -4.64 -5.28
N THR A 151 -12.35 -5.20 -5.57
CA THR A 151 -11.77 -5.11 -6.91
C THR A 151 -12.69 -5.71 -7.97
N SER A 152 -13.34 -6.83 -7.65
CA SER A 152 -14.28 -7.53 -8.52
C SER A 152 -15.56 -6.75 -8.84
N ASP A 153 -16.00 -5.86 -7.95
CA ASP A 153 -17.15 -4.99 -8.18
C ASP A 153 -16.75 -3.74 -8.97
N ALA A 154 -15.59 -3.15 -8.66
CA ALA A 154 -15.11 -1.94 -9.30
C ALA A 154 -14.91 -2.08 -10.82
N VAL A 155 -14.50 -3.26 -11.28
CA VAL A 155 -14.28 -3.55 -12.72
C VAL A 155 -15.56 -3.88 -13.48
N LYS A 156 -16.73 -3.92 -12.83
CA LYS A 156 -18.01 -4.09 -13.52
C LYS A 156 -18.38 -2.81 -14.24
N GLU A 157 -18.92 -2.96 -15.45
CA GLU A 157 -19.35 -1.84 -16.28
C GLU A 157 -20.30 -0.91 -15.52
N HIS A 158 -20.02 0.40 -15.58
CA HIS A 158 -20.72 1.49 -14.88
C HIS A 158 -20.87 1.38 -13.36
N PHE A 159 -20.45 0.31 -12.70
CA PHE A 159 -20.67 0.12 -11.25
C PHE A 159 -20.02 1.23 -10.43
N LEU A 160 -18.71 1.44 -10.62
CA LEU A 160 -17.94 2.39 -9.83
C LEU A 160 -18.42 3.83 -10.05
N ILE A 161 -18.66 4.23 -11.29
CA ILE A 161 -19.11 5.60 -11.58
C ILE A 161 -20.52 5.85 -11.05
N ASN A 162 -21.43 4.87 -11.13
CA ASN A 162 -22.77 4.97 -10.57
C ASN A 162 -22.74 5.06 -9.05
N LEU A 163 -21.89 4.26 -8.39
CA LEU A 163 -21.66 4.35 -6.95
C LEU A 163 -21.21 5.76 -6.56
N ILE A 164 -20.15 6.29 -7.19
CA ILE A 164 -19.61 7.61 -6.86
C ILE A 164 -20.62 8.73 -7.13
N ARG A 165 -21.39 8.65 -8.23
CA ARG A 165 -22.44 9.63 -8.54
C ARG A 165 -23.66 9.54 -7.63
N SER A 166 -23.90 8.38 -6.99
CA SER A 166 -25.02 8.20 -6.05
C SER A 166 -24.79 8.84 -4.69
N ILE A 167 -23.53 9.13 -4.34
CA ILE A 167 -23.16 9.75 -3.06
C ILE A 167 -23.65 11.18 -3.02
N LYS A 168 -24.39 11.51 -1.96
CA LYS A 168 -24.99 12.84 -1.80
C LYS A 168 -23.96 13.85 -1.28
N LYS A 169 -24.26 15.13 -1.49
CA LYS A 169 -23.37 16.25 -1.12
C LYS A 169 -23.13 16.34 0.39
N ASP A 170 -24.14 16.03 1.20
CA ASP A 170 -24.08 15.99 2.66
C ASP A 170 -23.17 14.86 3.15
N GLU A 171 -23.31 13.68 2.55
CA GLU A 171 -22.46 12.53 2.86
C GLU A 171 -20.98 12.80 2.50
N TRP A 172 -20.73 13.37 1.31
CA TRP A 172 -19.39 13.79 0.92
C TRP A 172 -18.81 14.85 1.84
N SER A 173 -19.61 15.87 2.21
CA SER A 173 -19.17 16.94 3.12
C SER A 173 -18.77 16.37 4.48
N ARG A 174 -19.55 15.42 5.01
CA ARG A 174 -19.24 14.73 6.27
C ARG A 174 -17.89 13.98 6.18
N MET A 175 -17.68 13.20 5.12
CA MET A 175 -16.40 12.48 4.92
C MET A 175 -15.24 13.47 4.80
N ARG A 176 -15.42 14.58 4.07
CA ARG A 176 -14.38 15.59 3.90
C ARG A 176 -14.02 16.32 5.20
N GLU A 177 -15.01 16.70 6.01
CA GLU A 177 -14.70 17.31 7.32
C GLU A 177 -13.99 16.31 8.23
N ARG A 178 -14.37 15.03 8.18
CA ARG A 178 -13.65 13.98 8.90
C ARG A 178 -12.19 13.85 8.45
N LEU A 179 -11.88 14.01 7.15
CA LEU A 179 -10.49 14.05 6.67
C LEU A 179 -9.67 15.18 7.31
N LYS A 180 -10.26 16.36 7.49
CA LYS A 180 -9.58 17.51 8.14
C LYS A 180 -9.24 17.23 9.60
N GLU A 181 -10.10 16.48 10.29
CA GLU A 181 -9.86 16.10 11.69
C GLU A 181 -8.73 15.08 11.82
N VAL A 182 -8.62 14.12 10.89
CA VAL A 182 -7.68 13.01 11.00
C VAL A 182 -6.35 13.25 10.27
N GLU A 183 -6.24 14.26 9.40
CA GLU A 183 -5.05 14.43 8.56
C GLU A 183 -3.75 14.61 9.37
N ASP A 184 -3.82 15.24 10.54
CA ASP A 184 -2.67 15.45 11.42
C ASP A 184 -2.06 14.14 11.93
N PHE A 185 -2.87 13.08 12.06
CA PHE A 185 -2.42 11.75 12.45
C PHE A 185 -1.49 11.08 11.42
N PHE A 186 -1.44 11.63 10.20
CA PHE A 186 -0.60 11.16 9.10
C PHE A 186 0.54 12.14 8.76
N LYS A 187 0.68 13.25 9.49
CA LYS A 187 1.77 14.22 9.29
C LYS A 187 2.98 13.86 10.14
N PHE A 188 4.12 13.66 9.51
CA PHE A 188 5.40 13.50 10.20
C PHE A 188 6.00 14.88 10.50
N GLN A 189 6.16 15.22 11.79
CA GLN A 189 6.68 16.52 12.23
C GLN A 189 7.99 16.38 13.02
N TYR A 190 8.80 17.44 12.99
CA TYR A 190 10.00 17.56 13.83
C TYR A 190 10.10 18.98 14.42
N PRO A 191 10.12 19.15 15.76
CA PRO A 191 9.91 18.09 16.75
C PRO A 191 8.51 17.47 16.64
N SER A 192 8.36 16.23 17.13
CA SER A 192 7.08 15.55 17.11
C SER A 192 6.05 16.32 17.93
N LYS A 193 4.80 16.35 17.45
CA LYS A 193 3.66 17.01 18.10
C LYS A 193 2.63 15.98 18.54
N GLU A 194 1.81 16.36 19.51
CA GLU A 194 0.68 15.54 19.95
C GLU A 194 -0.22 15.18 18.75
N GLY A 195 -0.63 13.91 18.70
CA GLY A 195 -1.43 13.36 17.62
C GLY A 195 -0.68 13.13 16.31
N ASP A 196 0.57 13.57 16.14
CA ASP A 196 1.25 13.39 14.85
C ASP A 196 1.53 11.90 14.51
N ALA A 197 1.99 11.65 13.28
CA ALA A 197 2.24 10.29 12.83
C ALA A 197 3.27 9.53 13.71
N VAL A 198 4.25 10.23 14.30
CA VAL A 198 5.24 9.60 15.17
C VAL A 198 4.60 9.18 16.50
N GLN A 199 3.79 10.05 17.11
CA GLN A 199 3.05 9.72 18.33
C GLN A 199 2.06 8.57 18.09
N MET A 200 1.32 8.61 16.98
CA MET A 200 0.35 7.58 16.62
C MET A 200 1.01 6.20 16.43
N ILE A 201 2.19 6.14 15.79
CA ILE A 201 3.00 4.91 15.71
C ILE A 201 3.37 4.40 17.10
N TRP A 202 3.89 5.26 17.97
CA TRP A 202 4.29 4.86 19.33
C TRP A 202 3.10 4.37 20.16
N GLN A 203 1.95 5.02 20.03
CA GLN A 203 0.71 4.57 20.69
C GLN A 203 0.26 3.20 20.15
N ALA A 204 0.31 2.98 18.83
CA ALA A 204 -0.02 1.68 18.23
C ALA A 204 0.92 0.56 18.74
N VAL A 205 2.22 0.83 18.82
CA VAL A 205 3.20 -0.09 19.44
C VAL A 205 2.81 -0.36 20.89
N ALA A 206 2.56 0.67 21.69
CA ALA A 206 2.23 0.55 23.11
C ALA A 206 0.97 -0.31 23.35
N ARG A 207 -0.06 -0.18 22.50
CA ARG A 207 -1.30 -0.99 22.58
C ARG A 207 -1.08 -2.47 22.26
N LYS A 208 -0.12 -2.80 21.37
CA LYS A 208 0.13 -4.19 20.95
C LYS A 208 1.13 -4.95 21.82
N VAL A 209 2.06 -4.25 22.48
CA VAL A 209 3.07 -4.86 23.36
C VAL A 209 2.48 -5.83 24.41
N PRO A 210 1.38 -5.52 25.13
CA PRO A 210 0.81 -6.44 26.12
C PRO A 210 0.36 -7.78 25.52
N ALA A 211 -0.33 -7.75 24.37
CA ALA A 211 -0.80 -8.96 23.69
C ALA A 211 0.37 -9.82 23.19
N MET A 212 1.42 -9.20 22.65
CA MET A 212 2.64 -9.89 22.23
C MET A 212 3.35 -10.52 23.43
N ARG A 213 3.50 -9.80 24.54
CA ARG A 213 4.07 -10.35 25.78
C ARG A 213 3.29 -11.57 26.29
N LEU A 214 1.96 -11.51 26.24
CA LEU A 214 1.11 -12.64 26.61
C LEU A 214 1.31 -13.85 25.67
N ARG A 215 1.40 -13.63 24.35
CA ARG A 215 1.71 -14.68 23.36
C ARG A 215 3.07 -15.35 23.67
N ILE A 216 4.10 -14.55 23.95
CA ILE A 216 5.44 -15.02 24.33
C ILE A 216 5.40 -15.82 25.64
N HIS A 217 4.71 -15.33 26.67
CA HIS A 217 4.60 -16.07 27.93
C HIS A 217 3.87 -17.40 27.76
N LYS A 218 2.81 -17.46 26.93
CA LYS A 218 2.08 -18.69 26.62
C LYS A 218 2.95 -19.70 25.87
N SER A 219 3.71 -19.27 24.85
CA SER A 219 4.56 -20.17 24.08
C SER A 219 5.72 -20.75 24.91
N LYS A 220 6.24 -20.00 25.87
CA LYS A 220 7.29 -20.47 26.79
C LYS A 220 6.82 -21.50 27.83
N ARG A 221 5.52 -21.69 28.06
CA ARG A 221 5.02 -22.62 29.11
C ARG A 221 5.44 -24.07 28.87
N PHE A 222 5.55 -24.47 27.61
CA PHE A 222 5.88 -25.85 27.22
C PHE A 222 7.28 -25.98 26.63
N SER A 223 8.12 -24.95 26.75
CA SER A 223 9.48 -24.99 26.18
C SER A 223 10.37 -26.06 26.82
N HIS A 224 10.05 -26.48 28.05
CA HIS A 224 10.77 -27.52 28.78
C HIS A 224 10.23 -28.94 28.54
N THR A 225 9.02 -29.08 27.98
CA THR A 225 8.32 -30.37 27.78
C THR A 225 8.34 -30.85 26.33
N VAL A 226 9.04 -30.16 25.42
CA VAL A 226 9.43 -30.74 24.11
C VAL A 226 10.44 -31.87 24.36
N THR A 227 9.90 -33.04 24.67
CA THR A 227 10.63 -34.30 24.85
C THR A 227 11.29 -34.69 23.54
N LYS A 228 12.62 -34.86 23.55
CA LYS A 228 13.56 -35.73 22.78
C LYS A 228 13.22 -36.31 21.39
N LYS A 229 11.98 -36.35 20.88
CA LYS A 229 11.58 -36.99 19.62
C LYS A 229 12.05 -36.26 18.35
N GLU A 230 12.40 -34.98 18.42
CA GLU A 230 12.95 -34.26 17.25
C GLU A 230 14.46 -34.41 17.07
N HIS A 231 15.17 -35.01 18.03
CA HIS A 231 16.59 -35.29 17.89
C HIS A 231 16.89 -36.55 17.03
N GLU A 232 15.90 -37.41 16.79
CA GLU A 232 16.05 -38.63 15.96
C GLU A 232 15.81 -38.38 14.46
N LEU A 233 15.16 -37.28 14.06
CA LEU A 233 14.98 -36.93 12.65
C LEU A 233 16.19 -36.21 12.02
N LYS A 234 17.22 -35.91 12.81
CA LYS A 234 18.49 -35.32 12.32
C LYS A 234 19.54 -36.35 11.89
N SER A 235 19.25 -37.65 11.96
CA SER A 235 20.20 -38.72 11.60
C SER A 235 19.89 -39.45 10.29
N ILE A 236 19.38 -38.74 9.27
CA ILE A 236 19.44 -39.26 7.89
C ILE A 236 20.80 -38.84 7.31
N PRO A 237 21.69 -39.77 6.92
CA PRO A 237 22.98 -39.40 6.38
C PRO A 237 22.79 -38.70 5.03
N SER A 238 23.33 -37.48 4.94
CA SER A 238 23.51 -36.76 3.69
C SER A 238 24.22 -37.68 2.68
N ARG A 239 23.49 -38.11 1.64
CA ARG A 239 24.11 -38.65 0.43
C ARG A 239 24.91 -37.51 -0.20
N ARG A 240 26.23 -37.51 0.05
CA ARG A 240 27.20 -36.73 -0.74
C ARG A 240 26.96 -37.02 -2.22
N HIS A 241 26.31 -36.10 -2.92
CA HIS A 241 26.33 -36.10 -4.37
C HIS A 241 27.74 -35.69 -4.76
N ARG A 242 28.52 -36.70 -5.17
CA ARG A 242 29.81 -36.55 -5.82
C ARG A 242 29.57 -35.77 -7.10
N VAL A 243 30.05 -34.52 -7.18
CA VAL A 243 30.12 -33.78 -8.44
C VAL A 243 31.17 -34.50 -9.30
N ILE A 244 30.70 -35.23 -10.31
CA ILE A 244 31.53 -35.79 -11.36
C ILE A 244 31.72 -34.67 -12.39
N PHE A 245 32.94 -34.14 -12.50
CA PHE A 245 33.32 -33.37 -13.67
C PHE A 245 33.41 -34.34 -14.86
N GLY A 246 32.50 -34.20 -15.81
CA GLY A 246 32.59 -34.88 -17.10
C GLY A 246 33.52 -34.09 -18.02
N GLU A 247 34.75 -34.58 -18.21
CA GLU A 247 35.52 -34.33 -19.42
C GLU A 247 35.06 -35.29 -20.52
N LYS A 248 34.90 -34.76 -21.74
CA LYS A 248 35.32 -35.30 -23.06
C LYS A 248 34.74 -34.38 -24.15
N LEU A 249 35.58 -33.54 -24.78
CA LEU A 249 36.41 -33.78 -25.98
C LEU A 249 35.68 -33.54 -27.32
N ASN A 250 36.03 -32.41 -27.93
CA ASN A 250 36.27 -32.09 -29.35
C ASN A 250 35.45 -32.75 -30.47
N SER A 251 34.94 -31.94 -31.41
CA SER A 251 35.60 -31.68 -32.71
C SER A 251 34.71 -30.91 -33.71
N THR A 252 35.34 -29.97 -34.45
CA THR A 252 35.13 -29.59 -35.88
C THR A 252 33.74 -29.11 -36.38
N PHE A 253 33.55 -28.23 -37.35
CA PHE A 253 34.28 -27.21 -38.13
C PHE A 253 33.20 -26.52 -39.03
N PHE A 254 33.55 -25.42 -39.73
CA PHE A 254 32.76 -24.59 -40.68
C PHE A 254 31.80 -23.55 -40.04
N GLY A 255 31.78 -22.26 -40.39
CA GLY A 255 32.35 -21.51 -41.51
C GLY A 255 31.35 -20.41 -41.93
N ALA A 256 31.86 -19.26 -42.41
CA ALA A 256 31.13 -18.16 -43.09
C ALA A 256 30.26 -17.24 -42.19
N ARG A 257 30.11 -15.93 -42.39
CA ARG A 257 30.74 -14.83 -43.16
C ARG A 257 30.01 -13.56 -42.66
N GLN A 258 30.62 -12.39 -42.91
CA GLN A 258 30.01 -11.06 -43.15
C GLN A 258 28.46 -11.02 -43.19
N ILE A 259 27.76 -10.06 -42.58
CA ILE A 259 27.79 -8.60 -42.78
C ILE A 259 27.28 -7.93 -41.49
#